data_AF-A0AAD4IJS1-F1
#
_entry.id   AF-A0AAD4IJS1-F1
#
_cell.length_a   1.000
_cell.length_b   1.000
_cell.length_c   1.000
_cell.angle_alpha   90.00
_cell.angle_beta   90.00
_cell.angle_gamma   90.00
#
_symmetry.space_group_name_H-M   'P 1'
#
loop_
_entity.id
_entity.type
_entity.pdbx_description
1 polymer ?
#
loop_
_entity_poly.entity_id
_entity_poly.type
_entity_poly.pdbx_seq_one_letter_code
_entity_poly.pdbx_strand_id
1 'polypeptide(L)'
;MFWSTITAGARLTQGVVAQNMLRFPCSQLTVKRADPLMELGVFDLPTRSTCTSCTYSEDFSNYWTASLYFKSPENGTFQRVPQFANVGLQQDGGMTVYYMSYSAKNNKMTAFKPGFRMIAGDPMAKKANKASICHRCLQNGEGFAPCDAKDTAELPNKYCPGGIRATIIFPSCWDGKNLDSPDHKSHVAYSNSGGLGTPSCPSTHPVATPQVMYEIMWDTGRYKNNVWYGTGKQPFVHSFGDGMETIFLAEKAVRSRRPWARCPVSAQDSMKCKKPQQAFEDVGVCGDWLTELPGGMVVTY
;
A
#
# COMPACT_ATOMS: atom_id res chain seq x y z
N MET A 1 13.62 -35.46 55.60
CA MET A 1 14.48 -35.37 54.41
C MET A 1 13.68 -34.74 53.30
N PHE A 2 14.09 -33.54 52.88
CA PHE A 2 13.46 -32.75 51.82
C PHE A 2 13.71 -33.37 50.45
N TRP A 3 12.67 -33.57 49.64
CA TRP A 3 12.82 -33.75 48.19
C TRP A 3 11.83 -32.81 47.49
N SER A 4 12.38 -31.74 46.93
CA SER A 4 11.69 -30.80 46.04
C SER A 4 11.60 -31.42 44.65
N THR A 5 10.39 -31.66 44.14
CA THR A 5 10.16 -31.99 42.74
C THR A 5 10.00 -30.70 41.94
N ILE A 6 11.04 -30.32 41.21
CA ILE A 6 10.99 -29.24 40.22
C ILE A 6 10.25 -29.77 38.99
N THR A 7 9.02 -29.33 38.76
CA THR A 7 8.31 -29.56 37.51
C THR A 7 8.88 -28.64 36.44
N ALA A 8 9.75 -29.17 35.58
CA ALA A 8 10.23 -28.46 34.40
C ALA A 8 9.06 -28.35 33.40
N GLY A 9 8.37 -27.21 33.42
CA GLY A 9 7.39 -26.86 32.40
C GLY A 9 8.09 -26.68 31.06
N ALA A 10 7.91 -27.62 30.15
CA ALA A 10 8.31 -27.47 28.76
C ALA A 10 7.52 -26.30 28.14
N ARG A 11 8.16 -25.13 28.05
CA ARG A 11 7.66 -24.04 27.21
C ARG A 11 7.78 -24.51 25.77
N LEU A 12 6.65 -24.90 25.18
CA LEU A 12 6.48 -24.95 23.72
C LEU A 12 6.72 -23.54 23.19
N THR A 13 7.96 -23.25 22.81
CA THR A 13 8.26 -22.10 21.97
C THR A 13 7.56 -22.35 20.65
N GLN A 14 6.44 -21.67 20.41
CA GLN A 14 5.93 -21.49 19.06
C GLN A 14 7.03 -20.79 18.29
N GLY A 15 7.80 -21.56 17.52
CA GLY A 15 8.73 -21.04 16.54
C GLY A 15 7.91 -20.27 15.52
N VAL A 16 7.83 -18.95 15.68
CA VAL A 16 7.47 -18.06 14.58
C VAL A 16 8.56 -18.25 13.55
N VAL A 17 8.26 -18.98 12.47
CA VAL A 17 9.14 -19.02 11.30
C VAL A 17 9.28 -17.57 10.86
N ALA A 18 10.46 -17.00 11.08
CA ALA A 18 10.77 -15.65 10.64
C ALA A 18 10.61 -15.62 9.12
N GLN A 19 9.48 -15.07 8.65
CA GLN A 19 9.34 -14.76 7.23
C GLN A 19 10.40 -13.71 6.91
N ASN A 20 11.27 -13.99 5.94
CA ASN A 20 12.17 -13.01 5.36
C ASN A 20 11.31 -11.92 4.71
N MET A 21 11.02 -10.87 5.47
CA MET A 21 10.15 -9.76 5.09
C MET A 21 10.84 -8.44 5.39
N LEU A 22 10.93 -7.57 4.39
CA LEU A 22 11.29 -6.17 4.57
C LEU A 22 9.99 -5.45 4.86
N ARG A 23 9.96 -4.72 5.97
CA ARG A 23 8.89 -3.81 6.34
C ARG A 23 9.55 -2.46 6.60
N PHE A 24 9.20 -1.46 5.81
CA PHE A 24 9.75 -0.11 6.01
C PHE A 24 8.73 0.98 5.65
N PRO A 25 8.71 2.08 6.41
CA PRO A 25 7.93 3.26 6.10
C PRO A 25 8.57 4.10 4.98
N CYS A 26 7.73 4.71 4.15
CA CYS A 26 8.08 5.68 3.12
C CYS A 26 7.20 6.92 3.28
N SER A 27 7.82 8.07 3.51
CA SER A 27 7.09 9.33 3.68
C SER A 27 6.60 9.89 2.35
N GLN A 28 5.49 10.62 2.38
CA GLN A 28 4.84 11.13 1.17
C GLN A 28 5.76 12.04 0.36
N LEU A 29 5.90 11.76 -0.93
CA LEU A 29 6.41 12.71 -1.92
C LEU A 29 5.19 13.32 -2.60
N THR A 30 5.01 14.64 -2.50
CA THR A 30 3.77 15.24 -3.01
C THR A 30 3.75 15.25 -4.54
N VAL A 31 2.63 14.72 -5.06
CA VAL A 31 2.09 14.71 -6.42
C VAL A 31 2.94 15.51 -7.42
N LYS A 32 3.77 14.78 -8.18
CA LYS A 32 3.88 15.11 -9.59
C LYS A 32 2.59 14.62 -10.21
N ARG A 33 1.82 15.49 -10.87
CA ARG A 33 0.97 15.00 -11.95
C ARG A 33 1.97 14.33 -12.89
N ALA A 34 1.98 13.01 -12.93
CA ALA A 34 2.54 12.33 -14.08
C ALA A 34 1.61 12.75 -15.21
N ASP A 35 1.96 13.86 -15.86
CA ASP A 35 1.28 14.31 -17.06
C ASP A 35 1.10 13.06 -17.95
N PRO A 36 -0.07 12.83 -18.55
CA PRO A 36 -0.21 11.78 -19.58
C PRO A 36 0.85 11.90 -20.69
N LEU A 37 1.56 13.03 -20.79
CA LEU A 37 2.71 13.29 -21.65
C LEU A 37 4.08 12.95 -21.05
N MET A 38 4.17 12.31 -19.87
CA MET A 38 5.45 11.80 -19.39
C MET A 38 5.87 10.62 -20.29
N GLU A 39 6.62 10.92 -21.35
CA GLU A 39 7.11 9.91 -22.28
C GLU A 39 7.86 8.80 -21.52
N LEU A 40 7.32 7.58 -21.66
CA LEU A 40 7.87 6.37 -21.08
C LEU A 40 9.31 6.19 -21.59
N GLY A 41 10.28 6.19 -20.66
CA GLY A 41 11.71 6.05 -20.97
C GLY A 41 12.52 7.34 -21.03
N VAL A 42 11.88 8.52 -21.10
CA VAL A 42 12.57 9.83 -21.07
C VAL A 42 12.68 10.38 -19.65
N PHE A 43 11.71 10.07 -18.79
CA PHE A 43 11.71 10.44 -17.36
C PHE A 43 11.59 9.20 -16.45
N ASP A 44 12.73 8.60 -16.12
CA ASP A 44 12.84 7.62 -15.03
C ASP A 44 13.21 8.37 -13.73
N LEU A 45 12.20 8.65 -12.89
CA LEU A 45 12.39 9.35 -11.62
C LEU A 45 13.30 8.60 -10.64
N PRO A 46 13.19 7.25 -10.50
CA PRO A 46 14.14 6.49 -9.71
C PRO A 46 15.62 6.67 -10.09
N THR A 47 15.96 6.72 -11.38
CA THR A 47 17.37 6.90 -11.81
C THR A 47 17.92 8.29 -11.48
N ARG A 48 17.07 9.32 -11.45
CA ARG A 48 17.46 10.71 -11.13
C ARG A 48 17.49 11.00 -9.63
N SER A 49 16.95 10.12 -8.80
CA SER A 49 16.90 10.30 -7.36
C SER A 49 18.26 10.04 -6.73
N THR A 50 18.72 10.99 -5.90
CA THR A 50 19.96 10.89 -5.10
C THR A 50 19.71 10.45 -3.67
N CYS A 51 18.46 10.46 -3.21
CA CYS A 51 18.05 9.93 -1.92
C CYS A 51 16.59 9.44 -1.94
N THR A 52 16.13 8.82 -0.84
CA THR A 52 14.81 8.19 -0.72
C THR A 52 14.06 8.67 0.52
N SER A 53 12.74 8.79 0.45
CA SER A 53 11.87 9.10 1.60
C SER A 53 11.54 7.85 2.44
N CYS A 54 12.04 6.69 2.03
CA CYS A 54 11.93 5.42 2.73
C CYS A 54 13.07 5.23 3.74
N THR A 55 12.79 4.53 4.83
CA THR A 55 13.82 4.15 5.82
C THR A 55 14.75 3.05 5.33
N TYR A 56 14.43 2.36 4.23
CA TYR A 56 15.33 1.43 3.56
C TYR A 56 16.13 2.17 2.49
N SER A 57 17.41 2.45 2.76
CA SER A 57 18.20 3.40 1.96
C SER A 57 18.51 2.96 0.53
N GLU A 58 18.40 1.67 0.23
CA GLU A 58 18.67 1.12 -1.11
C GLU A 58 17.42 1.09 -2.01
N ASP A 59 16.27 1.50 -1.47
CA ASP A 59 15.01 1.54 -2.21
C ASP A 59 14.72 2.93 -2.78
N PHE A 60 14.89 3.02 -4.10
CA PHE A 60 14.56 4.20 -4.91
C PHE A 60 13.28 3.98 -5.73
N SER A 61 12.52 2.93 -5.43
CA SER A 61 11.26 2.64 -6.09
C SER A 61 10.25 3.76 -5.88
N ASN A 62 9.37 3.95 -6.85
CA ASN A 62 8.26 4.89 -6.74
C ASN A 62 6.99 4.14 -6.35
N TYR A 63 6.32 4.65 -5.32
CA TYR A 63 5.11 4.07 -4.76
C TYR A 63 3.98 5.05 -4.84
N TRP A 64 2.90 4.64 -5.48
CA TRP A 64 1.73 5.49 -5.67
C TRP A 64 0.46 4.80 -5.19
N THR A 65 -0.36 5.58 -4.52
CA THR A 65 -1.68 5.21 -4.01
C THR A 65 -2.64 6.31 -4.40
N ALA A 66 -3.88 5.95 -4.70
CA ALA A 66 -4.94 6.94 -4.74
C ALA A 66 -5.09 7.64 -3.40
N SER A 67 -5.42 8.93 -3.46
CA SER A 67 -5.74 9.70 -2.27
C SER A 67 -7.17 9.42 -1.83
N LEU A 68 -7.42 9.43 -0.52
CA LEU A 68 -8.75 9.34 0.05
C LEU A 68 -9.27 10.75 0.37
N TYR A 69 -10.52 11.02 0.07
CA TYR A 69 -11.22 12.27 0.34
C TYR A 69 -12.46 12.01 1.17
N PHE A 70 -12.74 12.88 2.13
CA PHE A 70 -14.02 12.97 2.83
C PHE A 70 -14.93 13.89 2.03
N LYS A 71 -16.11 13.40 1.65
CA LYS A 71 -17.19 14.17 1.03
C LYS A 71 -18.16 14.64 2.12
N SER A 72 -18.28 15.96 2.27
CA SER A 72 -19.20 16.57 3.21
C SER A 72 -20.65 16.23 2.89
N PRO A 73 -21.46 15.76 3.87
CA PRO A 73 -22.90 15.62 3.67
C PRO A 73 -23.63 16.95 3.52
N GLU A 74 -23.06 18.04 4.04
CA GLU A 74 -23.77 19.32 4.17
C GLU A 74 -23.84 20.07 2.84
N ASN A 75 -22.76 20.01 2.06
CA ASN A 75 -22.59 20.80 0.84
C ASN A 75 -21.88 20.03 -0.29
N GLY A 76 -21.49 18.77 -0.07
CA GLY A 76 -20.83 17.93 -1.07
C GLY A 76 -19.36 18.27 -1.34
N THR A 77 -18.75 19.22 -0.63
CA THR A 77 -17.33 19.56 -0.78
C THR A 77 -16.42 18.45 -0.27
N PHE A 78 -15.16 18.46 -0.69
CA PHE A 78 -14.20 17.40 -0.37
C PHE A 78 -13.06 17.92 0.50
N GLN A 79 -12.61 17.11 1.44
CA GLN A 79 -11.36 17.32 2.18
C GLN A 79 -10.46 16.11 1.98
N ARG A 80 -9.18 16.34 1.68
CA ARG A 80 -8.23 15.24 1.59
C ARG A 80 -8.01 14.64 2.98
N VAL A 81 -8.19 13.32 3.08
CA VAL A 81 -7.94 12.59 4.33
C VAL A 81 -6.43 12.48 4.53
N PRO A 82 -5.88 12.92 5.67
CA PRO A 82 -4.46 12.78 5.96
C PRO A 82 -4.05 11.30 6.12
N GLN A 83 -2.78 11.02 5.82
CA GLN A 83 -2.16 9.74 6.12
C GLN A 83 -1.34 9.86 7.41
N PHE A 84 -1.28 8.80 8.20
CA PHE A 84 -0.46 8.74 9.40
C PHE A 84 0.51 7.54 9.38
N ALA A 85 1.41 7.48 10.36
CA ALA A 85 2.37 6.40 10.47
C ALA A 85 1.71 5.11 10.97
N ASN A 86 2.09 3.98 10.38
CA ASN A 86 1.67 2.67 10.85
C ASN A 86 2.35 2.30 12.18
N VAL A 87 1.79 1.34 12.90
CA VAL A 87 2.21 0.97 14.27
C VAL A 87 3.70 0.62 14.32
N GLY A 88 4.41 1.26 15.25
CA GLY A 88 5.85 1.06 15.48
C GLY A 88 6.76 1.66 14.42
N LEU A 89 6.22 2.47 13.51
CA LEU A 89 6.98 3.17 12.46
C LEU A 89 6.87 4.68 12.64
N GLN A 90 7.79 5.40 12.00
CA GLN A 90 7.79 6.86 11.93
C GLN A 90 7.92 7.28 10.47
N GLN A 91 7.00 8.14 10.02
CA GLN A 91 6.95 8.74 8.70
C GLN A 91 6.02 9.94 8.71
N ASP A 92 6.15 10.80 7.70
CA ASP A 92 5.26 11.93 7.49
C ASP A 92 4.42 11.70 6.22
N GLY A 93 3.18 11.26 6.44
CA GLY A 93 2.27 10.72 5.43
C GLY A 93 2.79 9.43 4.80
N GLY A 94 2.35 9.16 3.57
CA GLY A 94 2.88 8.09 2.74
C GLY A 94 2.32 6.71 3.10
N MET A 95 3.17 5.69 3.06
CA MET A 95 2.74 4.30 3.19
C MET A 95 3.83 3.40 3.76
N THR A 96 3.42 2.28 4.35
CA THR A 96 4.33 1.20 4.72
C THR A 96 4.46 0.23 3.56
N VAL A 97 5.69 -0.08 3.16
CA VAL A 97 5.97 -1.01 2.06
C VAL A 97 6.53 -2.30 2.61
N TYR A 98 6.05 -3.40 2.04
CA TYR A 98 6.46 -4.75 2.35
C TYR A 98 7.01 -5.45 1.11
N TYR A 99 8.15 -6.10 1.28
CA TYR A 99 8.66 -7.11 0.35
C TYR A 99 8.80 -8.43 1.11
N MET A 100 8.06 -9.44 0.68
CA MET A 100 8.04 -10.75 1.30
C MET A 100 8.57 -11.78 0.31
N SER A 101 9.66 -12.46 0.67
CA SER A 101 10.09 -13.65 -0.05
C SER A 101 9.43 -14.87 0.57
N TYR A 102 8.20 -15.18 0.15
CA TYR A 102 7.64 -16.51 0.39
C TYR A 102 8.50 -17.56 -0.31
N SER A 103 8.55 -18.77 0.23
CA SER A 103 9.23 -19.90 -0.44
C SER A 103 8.52 -20.17 -1.76
N ALA A 104 9.09 -19.74 -2.89
CA ALA A 104 8.52 -20.01 -4.22
C ALA A 104 8.49 -21.52 -4.50
N LYS A 105 7.55 -21.99 -5.33
CA LYS A 105 7.54 -23.37 -5.81
C LYS A 105 8.88 -23.63 -6.54
N ASN A 106 9.72 -24.50 -5.99
CA ASN A 106 11.12 -24.79 -6.38
C ASN A 106 12.22 -23.86 -5.82
N ASN A 107 11.95 -23.07 -4.77
CA ASN A 107 12.91 -22.14 -4.14
C ASN A 107 13.53 -21.10 -5.11
N LYS A 108 12.93 -20.89 -6.28
CA LYS A 108 13.40 -19.95 -7.28
C LYS A 108 12.51 -18.71 -7.31
N MET A 109 12.98 -17.64 -6.68
CA MET A 109 12.36 -16.32 -6.71
C MET A 109 13.24 -15.38 -7.53
N THR A 110 12.63 -14.59 -8.41
CA THR A 110 13.33 -13.64 -9.26
C THR A 110 13.12 -12.24 -8.72
N ALA A 111 14.20 -11.56 -8.36
CA ALA A 111 14.14 -10.17 -7.94
C ALA A 111 13.60 -9.28 -9.08
N PHE A 112 12.89 -8.20 -8.73
CA PHE A 112 12.46 -7.21 -9.71
C PHE A 112 13.66 -6.60 -10.42
N LYS A 113 13.53 -6.44 -11.75
CA LYS A 113 14.53 -5.73 -12.55
C LYS A 113 14.22 -4.21 -12.51
N PRO A 114 15.23 -3.33 -12.65
CA PRO A 114 14.98 -1.90 -12.79
C PRO A 114 14.00 -1.61 -13.93
N GLY A 115 13.06 -0.70 -13.69
CA GLY A 115 12.00 -0.35 -14.65
C GLY A 115 10.77 -1.26 -14.59
N PHE A 116 10.74 -2.24 -13.68
CA PHE A 116 9.57 -3.08 -13.49
C PHE A 116 8.39 -2.28 -12.90
N ARG A 117 7.23 -2.31 -13.55
CA ARG A 117 6.06 -1.50 -13.17
C ARG A 117 4.82 -2.35 -13.12
N MET A 118 4.00 -2.22 -12.08
CA MET A 118 2.75 -2.97 -11.97
C MET A 118 1.67 -2.23 -11.20
N ILE A 119 0.41 -2.48 -11.55
CA ILE A 119 -0.77 -1.94 -10.88
C ILE A 119 -1.51 -3.03 -10.09
N ALA A 120 -1.97 -2.67 -8.89
CA ALA A 120 -3.01 -3.38 -8.15
C ALA A 120 -4.33 -2.57 -8.17
N GLY A 121 -5.46 -3.28 -8.20
CA GLY A 121 -6.81 -2.71 -8.27
C GLY A 121 -7.23 -2.24 -9.67
N ASP A 122 -8.51 -1.91 -9.80
CA ASP A 122 -9.10 -1.39 -11.03
C ASP A 122 -10.29 -0.46 -10.70
N PRO A 123 -10.22 0.84 -11.06
CA PRO A 123 -11.27 1.81 -10.76
C PRO A 123 -12.56 1.52 -11.54
N MET A 124 -12.47 0.69 -12.59
CA MET A 124 -13.60 0.24 -13.38
C MET A 124 -14.12 -1.13 -12.93
N ALA A 125 -13.56 -1.72 -11.86
CA ALA A 125 -14.02 -3.00 -11.35
C ALA A 125 -15.46 -2.92 -10.86
N LYS A 126 -16.28 -3.89 -11.28
CA LYS A 126 -17.68 -4.03 -10.81
C LYS A 126 -17.79 -4.78 -9.49
N LYS A 127 -16.71 -5.41 -9.04
CA LYS A 127 -16.67 -6.25 -7.84
C LYS A 127 -15.30 -6.15 -7.19
N ALA A 128 -15.29 -5.82 -5.90
CA ALA A 128 -14.06 -5.77 -5.13
C ALA A 128 -13.51 -7.18 -4.83
N ASN A 129 -12.19 -7.32 -4.84
CA ASN A 129 -11.46 -8.51 -4.45
C ASN A 129 -10.81 -8.31 -3.07
N LYS A 130 -11.53 -8.75 -2.03
CA LYS A 130 -11.06 -8.71 -0.64
C LYS A 130 -9.69 -9.38 -0.41
N ALA A 131 -9.34 -10.36 -1.25
CA ALA A 131 -8.08 -11.08 -1.06
C ALA A 131 -6.86 -10.23 -1.43
N SER A 132 -7.01 -9.29 -2.38
CA SER A 132 -5.93 -8.39 -2.82
C SER A 132 -6.02 -7.00 -2.22
N ILE A 133 -7.22 -6.47 -2.03
CA ILE A 133 -7.46 -5.14 -1.47
C ILE A 133 -8.47 -5.30 -0.33
N CYS A 134 -8.06 -4.92 0.87
CA CYS A 134 -8.95 -4.97 2.02
C CYS A 134 -8.75 -3.77 2.95
N HIS A 135 -9.81 -3.47 3.68
CA HIS A 135 -9.88 -2.32 4.57
C HIS A 135 -10.20 -2.76 5.99
N ARG A 136 -9.40 -2.27 6.93
CA ARG A 136 -9.61 -2.45 8.37
C ARG A 136 -10.02 -1.14 9.01
N CYS A 137 -11.17 -1.17 9.67
CA CYS A 137 -11.60 -0.11 10.56
C CYS A 137 -10.86 -0.22 11.90
N LEU A 138 -10.07 0.77 12.27
CA LEU A 138 -9.26 0.76 13.49
C LEU A 138 -10.03 1.43 14.64
N GLN A 139 -10.01 0.78 15.81
CA GLN A 139 -10.62 1.23 17.06
C GLN A 139 -9.70 0.93 18.23
N ASN A 140 -9.56 -0.35 18.60
CA ASN A 140 -8.71 -0.82 19.69
C ASN A 140 -8.46 -2.34 19.57
N GLY A 141 -7.18 -2.75 19.49
CA GLY A 141 -6.80 -4.16 19.55
C GLY A 141 -7.05 -4.93 18.24
N GLU A 142 -7.16 -4.24 17.11
CA GLU A 142 -7.18 -4.89 15.81
C GLU A 142 -5.90 -5.71 15.60
N GLY A 143 -6.04 -6.93 15.08
CA GLY A 143 -4.90 -7.80 14.81
C GLY A 143 -3.98 -7.23 13.73
N PHE A 144 -2.77 -7.78 13.63
CA PHE A 144 -1.78 -7.37 12.62
C PHE A 144 -1.93 -8.10 11.29
N ALA A 145 -2.80 -9.12 11.20
CA ALA A 145 -3.02 -9.86 9.96
C ALA A 145 -3.41 -8.89 8.83
N PRO A 146 -2.80 -8.99 7.62
CA PRO A 146 -3.02 -8.00 6.56
C PRO A 146 -4.46 -7.95 6.06
N CYS A 147 -4.99 -9.09 5.59
CA CYS A 147 -6.38 -9.30 5.21
C CYS A 147 -6.91 -10.60 5.83
N ASP A 148 -7.95 -10.51 6.66
CA ASP A 148 -8.63 -11.62 7.32
C ASP A 148 -10.16 -11.46 7.31
N ALA A 149 -10.86 -12.23 8.15
CA ALA A 149 -12.31 -12.23 8.22
C ALA A 149 -12.93 -10.91 8.74
N LYS A 150 -12.15 -10.06 9.41
CA LYS A 150 -12.58 -8.79 10.00
C LYS A 150 -12.48 -7.61 9.04
N ASP A 151 -11.85 -7.79 7.88
CA ASP A 151 -11.73 -6.76 6.85
C ASP A 151 -12.88 -6.79 5.87
N THR A 152 -13.10 -5.64 5.23
CA THR A 152 -14.04 -5.46 4.13
C THR A 152 -13.28 -5.24 2.82
N ALA A 153 -13.90 -5.61 1.70
CA ALA A 153 -13.33 -5.33 0.39
C ALA A 153 -13.48 -3.83 0.07
N GLU A 154 -14.67 -3.29 0.33
CA GLU A 154 -14.96 -1.86 0.22
C GLU A 154 -14.54 -1.09 1.48
N LEU A 155 -14.55 0.25 1.38
CA LEU A 155 -14.35 1.14 2.52
C LEU A 155 -15.38 0.85 3.64
N PRO A 156 -14.96 0.77 4.92
CA PRO A 156 -15.84 0.48 6.03
C PRO A 156 -17.06 1.42 6.11
N ASN A 157 -18.24 0.82 6.20
CA ASN A 157 -19.52 1.54 6.33
C ASN A 157 -19.86 1.98 7.77
N LYS A 158 -18.85 2.07 8.63
CA LYS A 158 -18.97 2.45 10.04
C LYS A 158 -17.87 3.41 10.43
N TYR A 159 -18.09 4.15 11.50
CA TYR A 159 -17.11 5.10 12.02
C TYR A 159 -15.85 4.39 12.57
N CYS A 160 -14.69 4.82 12.09
CA CYS A 160 -13.38 4.29 12.44
C CYS A 160 -12.54 5.34 13.18
N PRO A 161 -12.66 5.45 14.52
CA PRO A 161 -11.97 6.47 15.32
C PRO A 161 -10.45 6.35 15.30
N GLY A 162 -9.89 5.15 15.11
CA GLY A 162 -8.46 4.93 14.96
C GLY A 162 -7.96 5.05 13.52
N GLY A 163 -8.84 5.42 12.57
CA GLY A 163 -8.52 5.47 11.15
C GLY A 163 -8.93 4.22 10.36
N ILE A 164 -8.68 4.25 9.06
CA ILE A 164 -8.82 3.10 8.17
C ILE A 164 -7.43 2.66 7.71
N ARG A 165 -7.11 1.38 7.87
CA ARG A 165 -5.95 0.77 7.22
C ARG A 165 -6.39 0.12 5.92
N ALA A 166 -5.82 0.53 4.79
CA ALA A 166 -5.95 -0.16 3.52
C ALA A 166 -4.71 -1.06 3.32
N THR A 167 -4.95 -2.34 3.04
CA THR A 167 -3.92 -3.32 2.68
C THR A 167 -4.05 -3.61 1.19
N ILE A 168 -2.96 -3.40 0.44
CA ILE A 168 -2.93 -3.59 -1.00
C ILE A 168 -1.87 -4.62 -1.35
N ILE A 169 -2.28 -5.74 -1.91
CA ILE A 169 -1.42 -6.85 -2.31
C ILE A 169 -1.30 -6.81 -3.83
N PHE A 170 -0.06 -6.83 -4.32
CA PHE A 170 0.22 -6.79 -5.75
C PHE A 170 0.29 -8.21 -6.35
N PRO A 171 0.17 -8.34 -7.68
CA PRO A 171 0.55 -9.57 -8.39
C PRO A 171 1.95 -10.06 -8.00
N SER A 172 2.14 -11.37 -7.94
CA SER A 172 3.43 -12.00 -7.57
C SER A 172 3.99 -12.97 -8.63
N CYS A 173 3.31 -13.07 -9.77
CA CYS A 173 3.74 -13.86 -10.93
C CYS A 173 4.01 -12.97 -12.12
N TRP A 174 5.09 -13.24 -12.86
CA TRP A 174 5.58 -12.45 -13.98
C TRP A 174 5.73 -13.33 -15.23
N ASP A 175 5.46 -12.78 -16.42
CA ASP A 175 5.62 -13.45 -17.71
C ASP A 175 7.07 -13.81 -18.06
N GLY A 176 8.05 -13.26 -17.33
CA GLY A 176 9.48 -13.51 -17.52
C GLY A 176 10.12 -12.69 -18.65
N LYS A 177 9.34 -11.85 -19.34
CA LYS A 177 9.75 -11.12 -20.54
C LYS A 177 9.61 -9.61 -20.38
N ASN A 178 8.41 -9.12 -20.03
CA ASN A 178 8.08 -7.70 -20.11
C ASN A 178 8.22 -7.03 -18.73
N LEU A 179 9.02 -5.97 -18.63
CA LEU A 179 9.14 -5.20 -17.38
C LEU A 179 7.91 -4.35 -17.08
N ASP A 180 7.18 -4.01 -18.13
CA ASP A 180 5.96 -3.25 -18.09
C ASP A 180 5.10 -3.64 -19.30
N SER A 181 3.79 -3.43 -19.21
CA SER A 181 2.85 -3.56 -20.32
C SER A 181 2.08 -2.26 -20.47
N PRO A 182 1.48 -1.95 -21.64
CA PRO A 182 0.73 -0.69 -21.82
C PRO A 182 -0.39 -0.46 -20.80
N ASP A 183 -0.94 -1.54 -20.24
CA ASP A 183 -1.96 -1.53 -19.19
C ASP A 183 -1.39 -1.70 -17.76
N HIS A 184 -0.06 -1.84 -17.63
CA HIS A 184 0.67 -2.14 -16.39
C HIS A 184 0.18 -3.38 -15.62
N LYS A 185 -0.56 -4.27 -16.29
CA LYS A 185 -1.26 -5.42 -15.67
C LYS A 185 -1.01 -6.72 -16.42
N SER A 186 -1.09 -6.74 -17.75
CA SER A 186 -1.06 -7.97 -18.55
C SER A 186 0.24 -8.77 -18.51
N HIS A 187 1.35 -8.18 -18.07
CA HIS A 187 2.64 -8.88 -17.90
C HIS A 187 2.80 -9.51 -16.50
N VAL A 188 1.84 -9.30 -15.59
CA VAL A 188 1.82 -9.87 -14.24
C VAL A 188 0.50 -10.57 -13.94
N ALA A 189 0.54 -11.53 -13.01
CA ALA A 189 -0.64 -12.25 -12.57
C ALA A 189 -0.69 -12.43 -11.05
N TYR A 190 -1.90 -12.41 -10.51
CA TYR A 190 -2.16 -12.78 -9.13
C TYR A 190 -2.02 -14.28 -8.92
N SER A 191 -1.42 -14.65 -7.80
CA SER A 191 -1.47 -15.99 -7.21
C SER A 191 -2.44 -16.00 -6.03
N ASN A 192 -2.84 -17.17 -5.53
CA ASN A 192 -3.60 -17.34 -4.28
C ASN A 192 -4.89 -16.48 -4.25
N SER A 193 -5.57 -16.35 -5.41
CA SER A 193 -6.74 -15.49 -5.59
C SER A 193 -6.53 -14.00 -5.27
N GLY A 194 -5.27 -13.56 -5.19
CA GLY A 194 -4.89 -12.20 -4.78
C GLY A 194 -4.28 -12.10 -3.39
N GLY A 195 -4.36 -13.17 -2.60
CA GLY A 195 -3.85 -13.20 -1.23
C GLY A 195 -2.35 -13.41 -1.12
N LEU A 196 -1.84 -13.14 0.08
CA LEU A 196 -0.45 -13.44 0.44
C LEU A 196 -0.20 -14.95 0.53
N GLY A 197 1.04 -15.36 0.20
CA GLY A 197 1.50 -16.73 0.37
C GLY A 197 2.52 -17.14 -0.67
N THR A 198 2.92 -18.41 -0.62
CA THR A 198 3.77 -19.01 -1.66
C THR A 198 3.09 -18.86 -3.03
N PRO A 199 3.75 -18.24 -4.03
CA PRO A 199 3.14 -18.05 -5.33
C PRO A 199 3.03 -19.39 -6.08
N SER A 200 1.81 -19.71 -6.53
CA SER A 200 1.50 -20.79 -7.46
C SER A 200 1.18 -20.18 -8.81
N CYS A 201 2.24 -19.88 -9.57
CA CYS A 201 2.11 -19.13 -10.80
C CYS A 201 1.52 -19.92 -11.97
N PRO A 202 0.65 -19.30 -12.79
CA PRO A 202 0.12 -19.94 -13.99
C PRO A 202 1.20 -20.07 -15.07
N SER A 203 0.98 -20.96 -16.04
CA SER A 203 1.90 -21.19 -17.16
C SER A 203 2.15 -19.94 -18.01
N THR A 204 1.19 -19.01 -18.05
CA THR A 204 1.32 -17.71 -18.74
C THR A 204 2.26 -16.74 -18.02
N HIS A 205 2.45 -16.90 -16.70
CA HIS A 205 3.27 -16.02 -15.87
C HIS A 205 4.20 -16.84 -14.97
N PRO A 206 5.10 -17.67 -15.52
CA PRO A 206 5.76 -18.74 -14.78
C PRO A 206 6.82 -18.27 -13.77
N VAL A 207 7.17 -16.98 -13.77
CA VAL A 207 8.25 -16.45 -12.93
C VAL A 207 7.71 -15.89 -11.63
N ALA A 208 8.02 -16.53 -10.51
CA ALA A 208 7.70 -16.02 -9.18
C ALA A 208 8.59 -14.80 -8.83
N THR A 209 7.96 -13.74 -8.32
CA THR A 209 8.60 -12.51 -7.84
C THR A 209 8.36 -12.33 -6.33
N PRO A 210 9.15 -11.50 -5.62
CA PRO A 210 8.85 -11.14 -4.24
C PRO A 210 7.46 -10.53 -4.12
N GLN A 211 6.71 -10.96 -3.11
CA GLN A 211 5.38 -10.41 -2.87
C GLN A 211 5.50 -8.98 -2.35
N VAL A 212 4.90 -8.05 -3.09
CA VAL A 212 4.81 -6.64 -2.69
C VAL A 212 3.45 -6.40 -2.06
N MET A 213 3.45 -5.68 -0.95
CA MET A 213 2.23 -5.23 -0.29
C MET A 213 2.43 -3.83 0.28
N TYR A 214 1.39 -3.01 0.22
CA TYR A 214 1.33 -1.72 0.91
C TYR A 214 0.34 -1.77 2.06
N GLU A 215 0.65 -1.03 3.12
CA GLU A 215 -0.34 -0.59 4.09
C GLU A 215 -0.38 0.93 4.11
N ILE A 216 -1.57 1.48 3.92
CA ILE A 216 -1.85 2.91 3.98
C ILE A 216 -2.77 3.15 5.17
N MET A 217 -2.39 4.11 6.03
CA MET A 217 -3.14 4.46 7.22
C MET A 217 -3.82 5.81 7.00
N TRP A 218 -5.14 5.82 6.88
CA TRP A 218 -5.94 7.03 6.68
C TRP A 218 -6.52 7.51 8.00
N ASP A 219 -6.27 8.76 8.36
CA ASP A 219 -6.75 9.38 9.60
C ASP A 219 -8.23 9.79 9.47
N THR A 220 -9.10 8.78 9.36
CA THR A 220 -10.54 8.97 9.23
C THR A 220 -11.24 9.29 10.54
N GLY A 221 -10.57 9.12 11.68
CA GLY A 221 -11.12 9.39 13.01
C GLY A 221 -11.49 10.86 13.22
N ARG A 222 -10.96 11.74 12.38
CA ARG A 222 -11.28 13.18 12.38
C ARG A 222 -12.67 13.49 11.81
N TYR A 223 -13.25 12.56 11.05
CA TYR A 223 -14.50 12.76 10.29
C TYR A 223 -15.67 12.01 10.92
N LYS A 224 -15.95 12.31 12.20
CA LYS A 224 -17.12 11.73 12.86
C LYS A 224 -18.40 12.27 12.25
N ASN A 225 -19.19 11.41 11.61
CA ASN A 225 -20.45 11.80 11.01
C ASN A 225 -21.55 10.75 11.17
N ASN A 226 -22.54 11.02 12.03
CA ASN A 226 -23.61 10.06 12.31
C ASN A 226 -24.63 9.92 11.17
N VAL A 227 -24.74 10.91 10.27
CA VAL A 227 -25.74 10.94 9.19
C VAL A 227 -25.49 9.84 8.17
N TRP A 228 -24.24 9.67 7.72
CA TRP A 228 -23.88 8.64 6.73
C TRP A 228 -23.96 7.23 7.32
N TYR A 229 -23.32 7.01 8.47
CA TYR A 229 -23.24 5.68 9.06
C TYR A 229 -24.60 5.12 9.50
N GLY A 230 -25.56 5.99 9.87
CA GLY A 230 -26.93 5.57 10.18
C GLY A 230 -27.70 4.98 9.00
N THR A 231 -27.24 5.21 7.77
CA THR A 231 -27.85 4.68 6.53
C THR A 231 -27.08 3.51 5.91
N GLY A 232 -26.07 2.99 6.61
CA GLY A 232 -25.17 1.96 6.07
C GLY A 232 -24.23 2.46 4.97
N LYS A 233 -24.08 3.79 4.84
CA LYS A 233 -23.17 4.45 3.90
C LYS A 233 -21.95 5.02 4.63
N GLN A 234 -20.95 5.44 3.87
CA GLN A 234 -19.75 6.10 4.39
C GLN A 234 -19.34 7.32 3.53
N PRO A 235 -18.70 8.33 4.10
CA PRO A 235 -18.48 9.63 3.45
C PRO A 235 -17.18 9.72 2.62
N PHE A 236 -16.40 8.66 2.52
CA PHE A 236 -15.10 8.65 1.87
C PHE A 236 -15.14 8.16 0.43
N VAL A 237 -14.27 8.74 -0.39
CA VAL A 237 -14.15 8.49 -1.83
C VAL A 237 -12.68 8.57 -2.21
N HIS A 238 -12.23 7.68 -3.09
CA HIS A 238 -10.88 7.75 -3.64
C HIS A 238 -10.77 8.80 -4.73
N SER A 239 -9.55 9.22 -5.07
CA SER A 239 -9.28 10.28 -6.04
C SER A 239 -9.83 10.03 -7.44
N PHE A 240 -10.22 8.79 -7.79
CA PHE A 240 -10.88 8.47 -9.06
C PHE A 240 -12.41 8.53 -9.00
N GLY A 241 -12.99 8.89 -7.85
CA GLY A 241 -14.44 8.99 -7.66
C GLY A 241 -15.13 7.69 -7.24
N ASP A 242 -14.38 6.58 -7.13
CA ASP A 242 -14.87 5.29 -6.64
C ASP A 242 -14.77 5.14 -5.11
N GLY A 243 -15.51 4.16 -4.57
CA GLY A 243 -15.49 3.77 -3.15
C GLY A 243 -15.07 2.31 -2.91
N MET A 244 -14.63 1.61 -3.95
CA MET A 244 -14.37 0.16 -3.91
C MET A 244 -12.89 -0.18 -4.12
N GLU A 245 -12.44 -0.09 -5.36
CA GLU A 245 -11.09 -0.46 -5.78
C GLU A 245 -10.50 0.68 -6.58
N THR A 246 -9.25 1.00 -6.27
CA THR A 246 -8.54 2.07 -6.95
C THR A 246 -7.19 1.56 -7.45
N ILE A 247 -6.58 2.28 -8.39
CA ILE A 247 -5.24 2.00 -8.89
C ILE A 247 -4.19 2.25 -7.79
N PHE A 248 -3.26 1.31 -7.62
CA PHE A 248 -2.03 1.49 -6.85
C PHE A 248 -0.87 1.05 -7.72
N LEU A 249 0.16 1.88 -7.89
CA LEU A 249 1.28 1.62 -8.80
C LEU A 249 2.56 1.36 -8.00
N ALA A 250 3.36 0.42 -8.49
CA ALA A 250 4.70 0.15 -8.01
C ALA A 250 5.68 0.24 -9.18
N GLU A 251 6.65 1.16 -9.14
CA GLU A 251 7.78 1.19 -10.07
C GLU A 251 9.05 0.83 -9.31
N LYS A 252 9.70 -0.27 -9.68
CA LYS A 252 10.78 -0.88 -8.89
C LYS A 252 12.15 -0.44 -9.37
N ALA A 253 12.95 0.05 -8.43
CA ALA A 253 14.32 0.47 -8.65
C ALA A 253 15.20 0.24 -7.42
N VAL A 254 15.10 -0.95 -6.83
CA VAL A 254 15.98 -1.35 -5.72
C VAL A 254 17.39 -1.54 -6.28
N ARG A 255 18.36 -0.76 -5.76
CA ARG A 255 19.74 -0.72 -6.30
C ARG A 255 20.66 -1.79 -5.71
N SER A 256 20.19 -2.54 -4.72
CA SER A 256 21.00 -3.54 -4.02
C SER A 256 21.22 -4.82 -4.83
N ARG A 257 22.48 -5.21 -4.98
CA ARG A 257 22.86 -6.56 -5.46
C ARG A 257 22.91 -7.60 -4.34
N ARG A 258 22.77 -7.19 -3.08
CA ARG A 258 22.79 -8.09 -1.92
C ARG A 258 21.38 -8.30 -1.41
N PRO A 259 20.89 -9.55 -1.36
CA PRO A 259 19.62 -9.83 -0.71
C PRO A 259 19.70 -9.35 0.76
N TRP A 260 18.84 -8.39 1.13
CA TRP A 260 18.51 -8.08 2.53
C TRP A 260 19.60 -7.40 3.38
N ALA A 261 20.52 -6.63 2.78
CA ALA A 261 21.42 -5.79 3.56
C ALA A 261 20.61 -4.79 4.40
N ARG A 262 20.70 -4.87 5.73
CA ARG A 262 20.09 -3.90 6.64
C ARG A 262 20.87 -2.59 6.53
N CYS A 263 20.46 -1.72 5.63
CA CYS A 263 20.87 -0.32 5.61
C CYS A 263 19.68 0.57 6.02
N PRO A 264 19.14 0.42 7.25
CA PRO A 264 18.12 1.34 7.72
C PRO A 264 18.75 2.71 7.94
N VAL A 265 18.11 3.75 7.42
CA VAL A 265 18.34 5.14 7.86
C VAL A 265 17.31 5.50 8.91
N SER A 266 17.61 6.51 9.73
CA SER A 266 16.62 7.01 10.68
C SER A 266 15.41 7.58 9.92
N ALA A 267 14.22 7.49 10.52
CA ALA A 267 13.02 8.09 9.93
C ALA A 267 13.18 9.61 9.74
N GLN A 268 13.88 10.27 10.67
CA GLN A 268 14.19 11.70 10.57
C GLN A 268 15.04 12.01 9.34
N ASP A 269 16.03 11.18 9.04
CA ASP A 269 16.89 11.38 7.87
C ASP A 269 16.16 11.06 6.57
N SER A 270 15.36 9.99 6.51
CA SER A 270 14.56 9.70 5.32
C SER A 270 13.54 10.80 5.03
N MET A 271 12.93 11.40 6.06
CA MET A 271 11.98 12.51 5.89
C MET A 271 12.63 13.77 5.28
N LYS A 272 13.94 13.98 5.43
CA LYS A 272 14.65 15.10 4.78
C LYS A 272 14.68 14.97 3.25
N CYS A 273 14.46 13.77 2.71
CA CYS A 273 14.38 13.51 1.27
C CYS A 273 13.02 13.81 0.66
N LYS A 274 12.03 14.22 1.47
CA LYS A 274 10.75 14.66 0.97
C LYS A 274 10.91 15.84 0.02
N LYS A 275 10.05 15.90 -0.99
CA LYS A 275 9.90 17.07 -1.85
C LYS A 275 8.55 17.73 -1.57
N PRO A 276 8.50 19.07 -1.53
CA PRO A 276 7.23 19.77 -1.51
C PRO A 276 6.46 19.49 -2.80
N GLN A 277 5.18 19.84 -2.81
CA GLN A 277 4.35 19.76 -4.00
C GLN A 277 5.02 20.49 -5.17
N GLN A 278 5.21 19.77 -6.28
CA GLN A 278 5.90 20.32 -7.45
C GLN A 278 4.95 20.82 -8.52
N ALA A 279 3.72 20.30 -8.57
CA ALA A 279 2.63 20.82 -9.40
C ALA A 279 1.66 21.62 -8.52
N PHE A 280 1.53 22.92 -8.75
CA PHE A 280 0.62 23.78 -7.98
C PHE A 280 -0.83 23.54 -8.39
N GLU A 281 -1.49 22.61 -7.70
CA GLU A 281 -2.90 22.27 -7.83
C GLU A 281 -3.48 22.20 -6.42
N ASP A 282 -4.66 22.76 -6.20
CA ASP A 282 -5.33 22.58 -4.92
C ASP A 282 -5.82 21.13 -4.82
N VAL A 283 -5.21 20.39 -3.90
CA VAL A 283 -5.55 18.99 -3.62
C VAL A 283 -6.07 18.83 -2.20
N GLY A 284 -6.56 19.91 -1.58
CA GLY A 284 -7.14 19.92 -0.24
C GLY A 284 -6.10 19.60 0.85
N VAL A 285 -4.84 19.99 0.63
CA VAL A 285 -3.78 19.82 1.63
C VAL A 285 -4.13 20.66 2.86
N CYS A 286 -3.66 20.25 4.04
CA CYS A 286 -3.89 20.98 5.30
C CYS A 286 -5.36 21.12 5.74
N GLY A 287 -6.29 20.39 5.12
CA GLY A 287 -7.71 20.43 5.46
C GLY A 287 -8.51 21.48 4.69
N ASP A 288 -7.94 22.05 3.62
CA ASP A 288 -8.69 22.93 2.72
C ASP A 288 -9.81 22.15 2.00
N TRP A 289 -10.93 22.84 1.80
CA TRP A 289 -12.11 22.28 1.13
C TRP A 289 -12.02 22.46 -0.38
N LEU A 290 -12.28 21.39 -1.11
CA LEU A 290 -12.40 21.38 -2.57
C LEU A 290 -13.86 21.33 -2.99
N THR A 291 -14.20 22.03 -4.06
CA THR A 291 -15.53 21.93 -4.68
C THR A 291 -15.68 20.71 -5.58
N GLU A 292 -14.57 20.18 -6.08
CA GLU A 292 -14.50 18.99 -6.93
C GLU A 292 -13.26 18.15 -6.61
N LEU A 293 -13.25 16.87 -7.01
CA LEU A 293 -12.05 16.04 -6.90
C LEU A 293 -10.98 16.52 -7.88
N PRO A 294 -9.69 16.49 -7.51
CA PRO A 294 -8.60 16.86 -8.43
C PRO A 294 -8.68 16.11 -9.75
N GLY A 295 -8.43 16.82 -10.84
CA GLY A 295 -8.61 16.28 -12.20
C GLY A 295 -10.05 16.20 -12.70
N GLY A 296 -11.04 16.75 -11.97
CA GLY A 296 -12.44 16.78 -12.41
C GLY A 296 -13.15 15.42 -12.36
N MET A 297 -12.68 14.53 -11.48
CA MET A 297 -13.23 13.18 -11.37
C MET A 297 -14.65 13.20 -10.78
N VAL A 298 -15.56 12.46 -11.41
CA VAL A 298 -16.96 12.34 -10.97
C VAL A 298 -17.09 11.21 -9.96
N VAL A 299 -17.87 11.43 -8.89
CA VAL A 299 -18.19 10.39 -7.90
C VAL A 299 -19.21 9.41 -8.48
N THR A 300 -18.94 8.09 -8.44
CA THR A 300 -19.66 7.08 -9.23
C THR A 300 -20.47 6.03 -8.46
N TYR A 301 -20.57 6.11 -7.13
CA TYR A 301 -21.22 5.07 -6.30
C TYR A 301 -22.54 5.48 -5.63
#